data_AF-A0A939AM53-F1
#
_entry.id   AF-A0A939AM53-F1
#
_cell.length_a   1.000
_cell.length_b   1.000
_cell.length_c   1.000
_cell.angle_alpha   90.00
_cell.angle_beta   90.00
_cell.angle_gamma   90.00
#
_symmetry.space_group_name_H-M   'P 1'
#
loop_
_entity.id
_entity.type
_entity.pdbx_description
1 polymer ?
#
loop_
_entity_poly.entity_id
_entity_poly.type
_entity_poly.pdbx_seq_one_letter_code
_entity_poly.pdbx_strand_id
1 'polypeptide(L)'
;MGAPPAALIGRGVDDAYPDPKDYEAILETMRRDGVVRDRDHRFRHADGHEFWVSCSVLSVTFEGQPAHLSAILNITECKRAEQELAVMVQFPELNQASLLRVDRDGSILLANAAARAVSRRAPGGAIVVRAMPGR
;
A
#
# COMPACT_ATOMS: atom_id res chain seq x y z
N MET A 1 18.20 -1.54 4.59
CA MET A 1 18.60 -1.37 6.00
C MET A 1 19.64 -0.25 6.22
N GLY A 2 20.31 0.28 5.19
CA GLY A 2 21.22 1.43 5.36
C GLY A 2 22.58 1.12 6.00
N ALA A 3 22.71 -0.05 6.62
CA ALA A 3 23.97 -0.55 7.13
C ALA A 3 24.82 -1.16 6.00
N PRO A 4 26.16 -1.04 6.08
CA PRO A 4 27.05 -1.76 5.17
C PRO A 4 26.90 -3.28 5.39
N PRO A 5 27.10 -4.11 4.34
CA PRO A 5 26.91 -5.56 4.43
C PRO A 5 27.65 -6.22 5.60
N ALA A 6 28.89 -5.81 5.87
CA ALA A 6 29.69 -6.35 6.97
C ALA A 6 29.06 -6.12 8.36
N ALA A 7 28.32 -5.03 8.55
CA ALA A 7 27.65 -4.73 9.82
C ALA A 7 26.34 -5.53 10.01
N LEU A 8 25.86 -6.19 8.95
CA LEU A 8 24.66 -7.03 8.99
C LEU A 8 25.00 -8.50 9.29
N ILE A 9 26.26 -8.92 9.09
CA ILE A 9 26.70 -10.28 9.38
C ILE A 9 26.69 -10.49 10.91
N GLY A 10 26.06 -11.58 11.35
CA GLY A 10 25.94 -11.93 12.77
C GLY A 10 24.83 -11.21 13.54
N ARG A 11 24.04 -10.36 12.87
CA ARG A 11 22.84 -9.75 13.45
C ARG A 11 21.60 -10.59 13.15
N GLY A 12 20.67 -10.60 14.11
CA GLY A 12 19.33 -11.14 13.90
C GLY A 12 18.57 -10.30 12.89
N VAL A 13 17.90 -10.95 11.93
CA VAL A 13 17.08 -10.25 10.95
C VAL A 13 15.81 -9.67 11.59
N ASP A 14 15.40 -10.21 12.73
CA ASP A 14 14.26 -9.77 13.55
C ASP A 14 14.41 -8.34 14.07
N ASP A 15 15.63 -7.87 14.32
CA ASP A 15 15.91 -6.48 14.72
C ASP A 15 15.41 -5.46 13.67
N ALA A 16 15.38 -5.87 12.40
CA ALA A 16 14.92 -5.05 11.29
C ALA A 16 13.40 -4.90 11.24
N TYR A 17 12.62 -5.66 12.03
CA TYR A 17 11.16 -5.61 12.07
C TYR A 17 10.67 -4.68 13.19
N PRO A 18 9.92 -3.62 12.86
CA PRO A 18 9.34 -2.75 13.88
C PRO A 18 8.34 -3.45 14.80
N ASP A 19 7.49 -4.31 14.22
CA ASP A 19 6.55 -5.16 14.94
C ASP A 19 7.05 -6.61 14.90
N PRO A 20 7.35 -7.23 16.06
CA PRO A 20 7.77 -8.63 16.13
C PRO A 20 6.77 -9.59 15.46
N LYS A 21 5.48 -9.25 15.43
CA LYS A 21 4.44 -10.08 14.81
C LYS A 21 4.60 -10.22 13.30
N ASP A 22 5.19 -9.21 12.65
CA ASP A 22 5.46 -9.28 11.20
C ASP A 22 6.50 -10.35 10.89
N TYR A 23 7.54 -10.45 11.74
CA TYR A 23 8.57 -11.47 11.61
C TYR A 23 8.02 -12.87 11.93
N GLU A 24 7.23 -13.01 13.00
CA GLU A 24 6.57 -14.27 13.35
C GLU A 24 5.68 -14.80 12.22
N ALA A 25 4.92 -13.92 11.57
CA ALA A 25 4.06 -14.30 10.44
C ALA A 25 4.85 -14.80 9.23
N ILE A 26 6.04 -14.23 8.97
CA ILE A 26 6.95 -14.67 7.92
C ILE A 26 7.51 -16.05 8.26
N LEU A 27 7.97 -16.25 9.49
CA LEU A 27 8.48 -17.54 9.95
C LEU A 27 7.42 -18.64 9.86
N GLU A 28 6.19 -18.37 10.27
CA GLU A 28 5.12 -19.36 10.20
C GLU A 28 4.77 -19.73 8.75
N THR A 29 4.74 -18.74 7.85
CA THR A 29 4.54 -18.99 6.42
C THR A 29 5.70 -19.79 5.82
N MET A 30 6.95 -19.47 6.18
CA MET A 30 8.11 -20.26 5.76
C MET A 30 8.08 -21.69 6.29
N ARG A 31 7.67 -21.90 7.55
CA ARG A 31 7.55 -23.23 8.15
C ARG A 31 6.48 -24.08 7.46
N ARG A 32 5.37 -23.44 7.06
CA ARG A 32 4.24 -24.11 6.41
C ARG A 32 4.50 -24.39 4.93
N ASP A 33 4.97 -23.38 4.20
CA ASP A 33 4.96 -23.38 2.73
C ASP A 33 6.38 -23.44 2.12
N GLY A 34 7.43 -23.21 2.92
CA GLY A 34 8.83 -23.12 2.46
C GLY A 34 9.14 -21.86 1.63
N VAL A 35 8.15 -21.00 1.41
CA VAL A 35 8.26 -19.79 0.60
C VAL A 35 7.31 -18.70 1.10
N VAL A 36 7.78 -17.46 1.07
CA VAL A 36 7.00 -16.23 1.20
C VAL A 36 7.11 -15.47 -0.12
N ARG A 37 6.00 -14.99 -0.66
CA ARG A 37 5.97 -14.21 -1.91
C ARG A 37 5.36 -12.85 -1.67
N ASP A 38 6.04 -11.81 -2.15
CA ASP A 38 5.59 -10.42 -2.30
C ASP A 38 4.83 -9.89 -1.07
N ARG A 39 5.35 -10.19 0.12
CA ARG A 39 4.73 -9.78 1.37
C ARG A 39 5.18 -8.38 1.74
N ASP A 40 4.24 -7.45 1.66
CA ASP A 40 4.43 -6.07 2.11
C ASP A 40 4.46 -5.99 3.64
N HIS A 41 5.50 -5.38 4.18
CA HIS A 41 5.62 -5.05 5.61
C HIS A 41 6.62 -3.90 5.81
N ARG A 42 6.87 -3.52 7.06
CA ARG A 42 7.80 -2.43 7.39
C ARG A 42 9.12 -2.97 7.88
N PHE A 43 10.19 -2.32 7.45
CA PHE A 43 11.53 -2.46 8.01
C PHE A 43 11.95 -1.19 8.74
N ARG A 44 12.86 -1.38 9.70
CA ARG A 44 13.58 -0.30 10.38
C ARG A 44 14.95 -0.12 9.75
N HIS A 45 15.24 1.11 9.35
CA HIS A 45 16.53 1.52 8.83
C HIS A 45 17.53 1.72 9.98
N ALA A 46 18.83 1.67 9.68
CA ALA A 46 19.89 1.81 10.67
C ALA A 46 19.91 3.17 11.40
N ASP A 47 19.36 4.23 10.78
CA ASP A 47 19.18 5.55 11.40
C ASP A 47 17.88 5.67 12.24
N GLY A 48 17.07 4.59 12.31
CA GLY A 48 15.85 4.49 13.10
C GLY A 48 14.54 4.73 12.35
N HIS A 49 14.55 5.24 11.11
CA HIS A 49 13.28 5.45 10.39
C HIS A 49 12.68 4.14 9.86
N GLU A 50 11.35 4.09 9.75
CA GLU A 50 10.64 2.96 9.15
C GLU A 50 10.39 3.20 7.66
N PHE A 51 10.46 2.13 6.87
CA PHE A 51 10.19 2.18 5.44
C PHE A 51 9.48 0.89 4.99
N TRP A 52 8.66 1.00 3.96
CA TRP A 52 7.92 -0.13 3.42
C TRP A 52 8.80 -0.98 2.51
N VAL A 53 8.68 -2.28 2.67
CA VAL A 53 9.31 -3.27 1.81
C VAL A 53 8.31 -4.30 1.32
N SER A 54 8.50 -4.77 0.09
CA SER A 54 7.92 -6.03 -0.37
C SER A 54 9.00 -7.10 -0.32
N CYS A 55 8.73 -8.21 0.36
CA CYS A 55 9.72 -9.25 0.58
C CYS A 55 9.23 -10.60 0.07
N SER A 56 10.13 -11.27 -0.65
CA SER A 56 9.99 -12.67 -1.04
C SER A 56 11.12 -13.46 -0.41
N VAL A 57 10.81 -14.59 0.22
CA VAL A 57 11.79 -15.42 0.91
C VAL A 57 11.63 -16.88 0.47
N LEU A 58 12.74 -17.55 0.17
CA LEU A 58 12.77 -18.95 -0.22
C LEU A 58 13.71 -19.74 0.68
N SER A 59 13.26 -20.88 1.18
CA SER A 59 14.13 -21.84 1.86
C SER A 59 15.00 -22.57 0.84
N VAL A 60 16.31 -22.52 1.03
CA VAL A 60 17.31 -23.11 0.15
C VAL A 60 18.35 -23.87 0.96
N THR A 61 19.10 -24.74 0.28
CA THR A 61 20.33 -25.31 0.84
C THR A 61 21.52 -24.55 0.25
N PHE A 62 22.32 -23.93 1.10
CA PHE A 62 23.52 -23.21 0.72
C PHE A 62 24.73 -23.85 1.42
N GLU A 63 25.72 -24.29 0.64
CA GLU A 63 26.91 -24.99 1.17
C GLU A 63 26.56 -26.18 2.09
N GLY A 64 25.49 -26.90 1.78
CA GLY A 64 25.02 -28.06 2.56
C GLY A 64 24.28 -27.71 3.85
N GLN A 65 24.07 -26.43 4.14
CA GLN A 65 23.33 -25.95 5.30
C GLN A 65 21.98 -25.33 4.90
N PRO A 66 20.92 -25.49 5.71
CA PRO A 66 19.66 -24.77 5.50
C PRO A 66 19.86 -23.26 5.59
N ALA A 67 19.32 -22.53 4.62
CA ALA A 67 19.41 -21.08 4.55
C ALA A 67 18.11 -20.47 3.97
N HIS A 68 17.92 -19.17 4.17
CA HIS A 68 16.85 -18.40 3.56
C HIS A 68 17.42 -17.40 2.55
N LEU A 69 17.00 -17.51 1.30
CA LEU A 69 17.28 -16.52 0.27
C LEU A 69 16.15 -15.49 0.26
N SER A 70 16.48 -14.22 0.52
CA SER A 70 15.50 -13.13 0.57
C SER A 70 15.72 -12.13 -0.56
N ALA A 71 14.64 -11.73 -1.22
CA ALA A 71 14.59 -10.58 -2.11
C ALA A 71 13.73 -9.49 -1.47
N ILE A 72 14.29 -8.30 -1.28
CA ILE A 72 13.66 -7.19 -0.57
C ILE A 72 13.63 -5.98 -1.50
N LEU A 73 12.44 -5.50 -1.82
CA LEU A 73 12.23 -4.30 -2.62
C LEU A 73 11.70 -3.18 -1.71
N ASN A 74 12.32 -2.00 -1.74
CA ASN A 74 11.75 -0.83 -1.07
C ASN A 74 10.57 -0.32 -1.90
N ILE A 75 9.38 -0.27 -1.28
CA ILE A 75 8.13 0.16 -1.92
C ILE A 75 7.55 1.43 -1.27
N THR A 76 8.37 2.15 -0.49
CA THR A 76 7.91 3.33 0.27
C THR A 76 7.34 4.41 -0.64
N GLU A 77 8.01 4.70 -1.77
CA GLU A 77 7.51 5.68 -2.73
C GLU A 77 6.21 5.22 -3.40
N CYS A 78 6.09 3.92 -3.68
CA CYS A 78 4.86 3.34 -4.22
C CYS A 78 3.69 3.52 -3.24
N LYS A 79 3.86 3.15 -1.97
CA LYS A 79 2.84 3.34 -0.93
C LYS A 79 2.48 4.81 -0.71
N ARG A 80 3.45 5.73 -0.79
CA ARG A 80 3.19 7.18 -0.70
C ARG A 80 2.35 7.66 -1.87
N ALA A 81 2.70 7.28 -3.10
CA ALA A 81 1.92 7.64 -4.28
C ALA A 81 0.49 7.05 -4.22
N GLU A 82 0.34 5.80 -3.77
CA GLU A 82 -0.98 5.17 -3.55
C GLU A 82 -1.82 5.95 -2.53
N GLN A 83 -1.21 6.39 -1.42
CA GLN A 83 -1.88 7.19 -0.40
C GLN A 83 -2.27 8.57 -0.91
N GLU A 84 -1.39 9.25 -1.65
CA GLU A 84 -1.68 10.55 -2.26
C GLU A 84 -2.84 10.45 -3.26
N LEU A 85 -2.83 9.41 -4.11
CA LEU A 85 -3.93 9.13 -5.02
C LEU A 85 -5.24 8.83 -4.28
N ALA A 86 -5.19 8.03 -3.21
CA ALA A 86 -6.36 7.73 -2.40
C ALA A 86 -6.97 8.99 -1.77
N VAL A 87 -6.12 9.88 -1.25
CA VAL A 87 -6.54 11.18 -0.70
C VAL A 87 -7.16 12.05 -1.80
N MET A 88 -6.55 12.13 -2.99
CA MET A 88 -7.10 12.89 -4.11
C MET A 88 -8.46 12.35 -4.59
N VAL A 89 -8.65 11.03 -4.60
CA VAL A 89 -9.93 10.40 -4.98
C VAL A 89 -11.02 10.64 -3.93
N GLN A 90 -10.67 10.65 -2.63
CA GLN A 90 -11.62 10.88 -1.55
C GLN A 90 -11.93 12.37 -1.32
N PHE A 91 -11.02 13.27 -1.70
CA PHE A 91 -11.16 14.70 -1.45
C PHE A 91 -12.49 15.30 -1.93
N PRO A 92 -12.98 15.02 -3.16
CA PRO A 92 -14.27 15.53 -3.60
C PRO A 92 -15.42 15.14 -2.66
N GLU A 93 -15.43 13.90 -2.16
CA GLU A 93 -16.50 13.38 -1.30
C GLU A 93 -16.51 13.99 0.11
N LEU A 94 -15.33 14.37 0.64
CA LEU A 94 -15.22 15.05 1.93
C LEU A 94 -15.42 16.57 1.85
N ASN A 95 -15.41 17.14 0.64
CA ASN A 95 -15.58 18.56 0.44
C ASN A 95 -17.04 18.99 0.68
N GLN A 96 -17.23 20.00 1.54
CA GLN A 96 -18.55 20.55 1.87
C GLN A 96 -19.15 21.40 0.73
N ALA A 97 -18.34 21.86 -0.22
CA ALA A 97 -18.82 22.55 -1.41
C ALA A 97 -19.41 21.54 -2.41
N SER A 98 -20.49 21.92 -3.09
CA SER A 98 -21.04 21.13 -4.21
C SER A 98 -20.02 21.05 -5.34
N LEU A 99 -19.49 19.85 -5.59
CA LEU A 99 -18.57 19.57 -6.70
C LEU A 99 -19.24 18.65 -7.71
N LEU A 100 -19.20 19.11 -8.96
CA LEU A 100 -19.64 18.36 -10.13
C LEU A 100 -18.47 18.28 -11.11
N ARG A 101 -18.18 17.08 -11.61
CA ARG A 101 -17.34 16.90 -12.79
C ARG A 101 -18.23 16.47 -13.93
N VAL A 102 -18.17 17.19 -15.03
CA VAL A 102 -18.89 16.90 -16.26
C VAL A 102 -17.91 16.57 -17.39
N ASP A 103 -18.34 15.74 -18.33
CA ASP A 103 -17.64 15.53 -19.59
C ASP A 103 -18.01 16.64 -20.61
N ARG A 104 -17.32 16.69 -21.75
CA ARG A 104 -17.53 17.71 -22.80
C ARG A 104 -18.94 17.70 -23.39
N ASP A 105 -19.65 16.57 -23.30
CA ASP A 105 -21.02 16.40 -23.75
C ASP A 105 -22.07 16.82 -22.69
N GLY A 106 -21.63 17.28 -21.51
CA GLY A 106 -22.49 17.66 -20.40
C GLY A 106 -22.88 16.50 -19.47
N SER A 107 -22.44 15.26 -19.73
CA SER A 107 -22.68 14.12 -18.87
C SER A 107 -21.97 14.27 -17.52
N ILE A 108 -22.65 13.97 -16.41
CA ILE A 108 -22.06 14.05 -15.06
C ILE A 108 -21.21 12.80 -14.78
N LEU A 109 -19.90 13.00 -14.62
CA LEU A 109 -18.89 11.97 -14.31
C LEU A 109 -18.68 11.79 -12.81
N LEU A 110 -18.88 12.87 -12.04
CA LEU A 110 -18.80 12.85 -10.59
C LEU A 110 -19.74 13.91 -10.03
N ALA A 111 -20.43 13.56 -8.96
CA ALA A 111 -21.17 14.49 -8.12
C ALA A 111 -20.91 14.12 -6.68
N ASN A 112 -20.23 14.97 -5.91
CA ASN A 112 -19.90 14.63 -4.52
C ASN A 112 -21.12 14.63 -3.60
N ALA A 113 -20.93 14.23 -2.34
CA ALA A 113 -21.99 14.18 -1.33
C ALA A 113 -22.77 15.50 -1.19
N ALA A 114 -22.08 16.64 -1.18
CA ALA A 114 -22.71 17.96 -1.10
C ALA A 114 -23.59 18.26 -2.32
N ALA A 115 -23.08 18.03 -3.53
CA ALA A 115 -23.86 18.25 -4.77
C ALA A 115 -25.11 17.37 -4.82
N ARG A 116 -24.99 16.08 -4.46
CA ARG A 116 -26.13 15.16 -4.38
C ARG A 116 -27.15 15.59 -3.31
N ALA A 117 -26.69 16.10 -2.17
CA ALA A 117 -27.56 16.57 -1.10
C ALA A 117 -28.34 17.84 -1.50
N VAL A 118 -27.69 18.80 -2.18
CA VAL A 118 -28.33 20.00 -2.70
C VAL A 118 -29.35 19.66 -3.78
N SER A 119 -28.98 18.81 -4.75
CA SER A 119 -29.89 18.41 -5.84
C SER A 119 -31.15 17.72 -5.33
N ARG A 120 -31.06 16.84 -4.32
CA ARG A 120 -32.25 16.20 -3.73
C ARG A 120 -33.23 17.19 -3.10
N ARG A 121 -32.76 18.38 -2.71
CA ARG A 121 -33.59 19.44 -2.11
C ARG A 121 -34.17 20.41 -3.15
N ALA A 122 -33.65 20.41 -4.38
CA ALA A 122 -34.10 21.29 -5.45
C ALA A 122 -35.31 20.70 -6.20
N PRO A 123 -36.32 21.51 -6.56
CA PRO A 123 -37.43 21.06 -7.40
C PRO A 123 -36.90 20.81 -8.83
N GLY A 124 -36.72 19.54 -9.22
CA GLY A 124 -36.20 19.19 -10.55
C GLY A 124 -35.47 17.85 -10.66
N GLY A 125 -35.13 17.18 -9.55
CA GLY A 125 -34.68 15.79 -9.56
C GLY A 125 -33.24 15.54 -9.12
N ALA A 126 -32.89 14.26 -9.02
CA ALA A 126 -31.62 13.77 -8.52
C ALA A 126 -30.52 13.83 -9.60
N ILE A 127 -29.33 14.29 -9.24
CA ILE A 127 -28.13 14.14 -10.06
C ILE A 127 -27.81 12.65 -10.23
N VAL A 128 -27.79 12.19 -11.49
CA VAL A 128 -27.37 10.84 -11.86
C VAL A 128 -25.96 10.92 -12.42
N VAL A 129 -25.05 10.13 -11.84
CA VAL A 129 -23.65 10.02 -12.30
C VAL A 129 -23.55 8.85 -13.26
N ARG A 130 -22.94 9.06 -14.44
CA ARG A 130 -22.66 7.99 -15.40
C ARG A 130 -21.34 7.33 -15.06
N ALA A 131 -21.32 5.99 -14.98
CA ALA A 131 -20.07 5.25 -14.81
C ALA A 131 -19.20 5.39 -16.07
N MET A 132 -17.91 5.65 -15.88
CA MET A 132 -16.93 5.64 -16.97
C MET A 132 -16.77 4.19 -17.49
N PRO A 133 -16.84 3.94 -18.80
CA PRO A 133 -16.43 2.65 -19.35
C PRO A 133 -14.91 2.51 -19.15
N GLY A 134 -14.50 1.44 -18.46
CA GLY A 134 -13.09 1.10 -18.28
C GLY A 134 -12.39 0.92 -19.63
N ARG A 135 -11.20 1.51 -19.76
CA ARG A 135 -10.29 1.27 -20.88
C ARG A 135 -9.37 0.11 -20.57
#